data_AF-A0A9D3PA57-F1
#
_entry.id   AF-A0A9D3PA57-F1
#
_cell.length_a   1.000
_cell.length_b   1.000
_cell.length_c   1.000
_cell.angle_alpha   90.00
_cell.angle_beta   90.00
_cell.angle_gamma   90.00
#
_symmetry.space_group_name_H-M   'P 1'
#
loop_
_entity.id
_entity.type
_entity.pdbx_description
1 polymer ?
#
loop_
_entity_poly.entity_id
_entity_poly.type
_entity_poly.pdbx_seq_one_letter_code
_entity_poly.pdbx_strand_id
1 'polypeptide(L)'
;MIISTLCSLLSAFFTTSIEGFSMQGPAAGSTVAQLGGSVLLPCSVDRPLALEEVEVEVEWRRTDSETLVHLFQEGESRPESQPERYRERATFFNELIPKGNFSLLLTNSGW
;
A
#
# COMPACT_ATOMS: atom_id res chain seq x y z
N MET A 1 -6.21 3.31 -18.14
CA MET A 1 -4.77 3.23 -17.80
C MET A 1 -4.57 2.00 -16.93
N ILE A 2 -3.61 1.14 -17.25
CA ILE A 2 -3.23 0.00 -16.40
C ILE A 2 -2.30 0.55 -15.33
N ILE A 3 -2.64 0.35 -14.06
CA ILE A 3 -1.79 0.76 -12.94
C ILE A 3 -1.28 -0.52 -12.29
N SER A 4 0.01 -0.83 -12.52
CA SER A 4 0.70 -1.94 -11.84
C SER A 4 1.46 -1.37 -10.65
N THR A 5 1.12 -1.83 -9.46
CA THR A 5 1.78 -1.41 -8.21
C THR A 5 2.14 -2.61 -7.35
N LEU A 6 3.18 -2.43 -6.54
CA LEU A 6 3.67 -3.35 -5.54
C LEU A 6 3.46 -2.72 -4.15
N CYS A 7 2.95 -3.54 -3.23
CA CYS A 7 2.86 -3.23 -1.80
C CYS A 7 4.08 -3.85 -1.11
N SER A 8 4.87 -3.06 -0.39
CA SER A 8 6.06 -3.50 0.35
C SER A 8 5.92 -3.15 1.83
N LEU A 9 6.22 -4.09 2.72
CA LEU A 9 6.27 -3.90 4.18
C LEU A 9 7.73 -3.81 4.63
N LEU A 10 8.11 -2.71 5.29
CA LEU A 10 9.48 -2.46 5.73
C LEU A 10 9.55 -2.30 7.26
N SER A 11 9.53 -3.39 8.03
CA SER A 11 10.15 -3.37 9.37
C SER A 11 10.64 -4.75 9.84
N ALA A 12 11.97 -4.86 9.98
CA ALA A 12 12.72 -5.58 11.03
C ALA A 12 14.23 -5.50 10.70
N PHE A 13 14.88 -4.36 10.96
CA PHE A 13 16.34 -4.33 11.00
C PHE A 13 16.81 -4.97 12.32
N PHE A 14 17.56 -6.06 12.19
CA PHE A 14 18.21 -6.92 13.19
C PHE A 14 17.40 -8.14 13.70
N THR A 15 17.68 -9.28 13.05
CA THR A 15 17.57 -10.67 13.54
C THR A 15 16.17 -11.22 13.83
N THR A 16 15.36 -11.44 12.79
CA THR A 16 14.66 -12.71 12.55
C THR A 16 14.11 -12.68 11.14
N SER A 17 14.30 -13.77 10.40
CA SER A 17 13.54 -14.08 9.18
C SER A 17 12.06 -13.73 9.41
N ILE A 18 11.46 -12.88 8.57
CA ILE A 18 10.00 -12.68 8.58
C ILE A 18 9.35 -13.92 7.93
N GLU A 19 9.60 -15.10 8.51
CA GLU A 19 9.10 -16.38 8.07
C GLU A 19 7.60 -16.45 8.41
N GLY A 20 6.74 -16.22 7.42
CA GLY A 20 5.31 -16.53 7.53
C GLY A 20 4.30 -15.44 7.13
N PHE A 21 4.72 -14.33 6.52
CA PHE A 21 3.78 -13.38 5.93
C PHE A 21 3.55 -13.70 4.45
N SER A 22 2.36 -14.18 4.12
CA SER A 22 1.89 -14.34 2.74
C SER A 22 1.20 -13.05 2.32
N MET A 23 1.77 -12.31 1.36
CA MET A 23 1.10 -11.12 0.82
C MET A 23 0.12 -11.52 -0.28
N GLN A 24 -1.15 -11.24 -0.07
CA GLN A 24 -2.18 -11.36 -1.09
C GLN A 24 -2.28 -10.04 -1.87
N GLY A 25 -1.49 -9.93 -2.95
CA GLY A 25 -1.61 -8.83 -3.91
C GLY A 25 -2.71 -9.08 -4.95
N PRO A 26 -3.03 -8.10 -5.82
CA PRO A 26 -3.94 -8.33 -6.94
C PRO A 26 -3.45 -9.50 -7.79
N ALA A 27 -4.33 -10.47 -8.07
CA ALA A 27 -4.00 -11.70 -8.77
C ALA A 27 -3.50 -11.40 -10.19
N ALA A 28 -2.17 -11.36 -10.41
CA ALA A 28 -1.45 -11.33 -11.70
C ALA A 28 -2.14 -10.56 -12.85
N GLY A 29 -2.87 -9.51 -12.52
CA GLY A 29 -3.93 -8.97 -13.36
C GLY A 29 -3.98 -7.47 -13.19
N SER A 30 -3.88 -6.77 -14.31
CA SER A 30 -4.00 -5.32 -14.38
C SER A 30 -5.37 -4.89 -13.82
N THR A 31 -5.38 -4.16 -12.70
CA THR A 31 -6.62 -3.54 -12.22
C THR A 31 -6.97 -2.34 -13.10
N VAL A 32 -8.12 -2.39 -13.76
CA VAL A 32 -8.57 -1.32 -14.67
C VAL A 32 -9.42 -0.32 -13.90
N ALA A 33 -8.97 0.93 -13.83
CA ALA A 33 -9.76 2.04 -13.32
C ALA A 33 -10.48 2.77 -14.47
N GLN A 34 -11.77 3.07 -14.30
CA GLN A 34 -12.46 4.02 -15.17
C GLN A 34 -11.90 5.45 -14.94
N LEU A 35 -11.98 6.29 -15.97
CA LEU A 35 -11.61 7.70 -15.88
C LEU A 35 -12.57 8.42 -14.92
N GLY A 36 -12.04 9.17 -13.96
CA GLY A 36 -12.83 9.80 -12.90
C GLY A 36 -13.28 8.86 -11.77
N GLY A 37 -12.96 7.57 -11.84
CA GLY A 37 -13.29 6.58 -10.81
C GLY A 37 -12.13 6.30 -9.85
N SER A 38 -12.38 5.47 -8.84
CA SER A 38 -11.34 4.95 -7.93
C SER A 38 -11.15 3.46 -8.13
N VAL A 39 -9.95 2.98 -7.85
CA VAL A 39 -9.59 1.56 -7.92
C VAL A 39 -9.07 1.11 -6.57
N LEU A 40 -9.56 -0.05 -6.11
CA LEU A 40 -9.05 -0.71 -4.92
C LEU A 40 -7.93 -1.67 -5.30
N LEU A 41 -6.76 -1.47 -4.73
CA LEU A 41 -5.58 -2.31 -4.92
C LEU A 41 -5.42 -3.16 -3.65
N PRO A 42 -5.74 -4.47 -3.69
CA PRO A 42 -5.69 -5.29 -2.50
C PRO A 42 -4.25 -5.55 -2.06
N CYS A 43 -4.02 -5.43 -0.76
CA CYS A 43 -2.81 -5.91 -0.10
C CYS A 43 -3.19 -6.30 1.31
N SER A 44 -2.98 -7.55 1.68
CA SER A 44 -3.24 -8.02 3.04
C SER A 44 -2.27 -9.11 3.43
N VAL A 45 -2.09 -9.23 4.74
CA VAL A 45 -1.37 -10.32 5.38
C VAL A 45 -2.35 -11.20 6.15
N ASP A 46 -2.09 -12.50 6.20
CA ASP A 46 -3.02 -13.50 6.76
C ASP A 46 -3.10 -13.49 8.30
N ARG A 47 -2.44 -12.54 8.98
CA ARG A 47 -2.41 -12.44 10.45
C ARG A 47 -2.54 -11.00 10.93
N PRO A 48 -3.24 -10.76 12.06
CA PRO A 48 -3.27 -9.44 12.70
C PRO A 48 -1.87 -8.96 13.07
N LEU A 49 -1.67 -7.65 13.04
CA LEU A 49 -0.41 -7.03 13.42
C LEU A 49 -0.49 -6.58 14.88
N ALA A 50 0.48 -6.98 15.70
CA ALA A 50 0.68 -6.42 17.02
C ALA A 50 1.35 -5.03 16.88
N LEU A 51 0.58 -4.02 16.46
CA LEU A 51 1.07 -2.65 16.23
C LEU A 51 1.62 -1.97 17.51
N GLU A 52 1.33 -2.53 18.69
CA GLU A 52 1.85 -2.03 19.97
C GLU A 52 3.35 -2.32 20.18
N GLU A 53 3.91 -3.26 19.42
CA GLU A 53 5.30 -3.70 19.57
C GLU A 53 6.17 -3.41 18.33
N VAL A 54 5.55 -3.03 17.20
CA VAL A 54 6.23 -2.90 15.91
C VAL A 54 5.82 -1.61 15.20
N GLU A 55 6.82 -0.78 14.89
CA GLU A 55 6.66 0.32 13.93
C GLU A 55 6.42 -0.29 12.54
N VAL A 56 5.23 -0.06 11.98
CA VAL A 56 4.87 -0.58 10.65
C VAL A 56 5.04 0.52 9.61
N GLU A 57 5.89 0.26 8.63
CA GLU A 57 6.03 1.06 7.43
C GLU A 57 5.48 0.29 6.23
N VAL A 58 4.64 0.95 5.45
CA VAL A 58 4.01 0.39 4.24
C VAL A 58 4.23 1.32 3.08
N GLU A 59 4.86 0.80 2.03
CA GLU A 59 5.06 1.51 0.78
C GLU A 59 4.21 0.88 -0.33
N TRP A 60 3.51 1.73 -1.09
CA TRP A 60 3.02 1.37 -2.41
C TRP A 60 3.88 2.01 -3.47
N ARG A 61 4.44 1.20 -4.37
CA ARG A 61 5.26 1.66 -5.50
C ARG A 61 4.69 1.20 -6.82
N ARG A 62 4.93 1.94 -7.89
CA ARG A 62 4.65 1.43 -9.24
C ARG A 62 5.67 0.36 -9.63
N THR A 63 5.21 -0.74 -10.21
CA THR A 63 6.10 -1.84 -10.63
C THR A 63 6.99 -1.46 -11.81
N ASP A 64 6.58 -0.52 -12.67
CA ASP A 64 7.32 -0.13 -13.87
C ASP A 64 8.36 0.97 -13.62
N SER A 65 8.19 1.78 -12.58
CA SER A 65 9.03 2.96 -12.34
C SER A 65 9.48 3.15 -10.90
N GLU A 66 9.13 2.23 -9.99
CA GLU A 66 9.41 2.30 -8.55
C GLU A 66 8.95 3.59 -7.86
N THR A 67 8.07 4.34 -8.54
CA THR A 67 7.55 5.62 -8.07
C THR A 67 6.66 5.39 -6.86
N LEU A 68 6.94 6.09 -5.76
CA LEU A 68 6.13 6.06 -4.55
C LEU A 68 4.72 6.58 -4.86
N VAL A 69 3.73 5.72 -4.66
CA VAL A 69 2.31 6.02 -4.79
C VAL A 69 1.73 6.40 -3.43
N HIS A 70 2.09 5.67 -2.38
CA HIS A 70 1.64 5.95 -1.02
C HIS A 70 2.67 5.48 0.01
N LEU A 71 2.78 6.23 1.11
CA LEU A 71 3.60 5.88 2.27
C LEU A 71 2.74 5.98 3.52
N PHE A 72 2.78 4.93 4.34
CA PHE A 72 2.27 4.93 5.71
C PHE A 72 3.41 4.60 6.65
N GLN A 73 3.60 5.45 7.64
CA GLN A 73 4.71 5.37 8.58
C GLN A 73 4.29 6.03 9.90
N GLU A 74 4.79 5.54 11.04
CA GLU A 74 4.51 6.14 12.36
C GLU A 74 2.99 6.25 12.67
N GLY A 75 2.19 5.32 12.13
CA GLY A 75 0.74 5.28 12.36
C GLY A 75 -0.09 6.21 11.48
N GLU A 76 0.51 6.93 10.52
CA GLU A 76 -0.21 7.86 9.65
C GLU A 76 0.25 7.82 8.18
N SER A 77 -0.61 8.36 7.30
CA SER A 77 -0.27 8.52 5.88
C SER A 77 0.61 9.75 5.67
N ARG A 78 1.59 9.64 4.78
CA ARG A 78 2.58 10.69 4.45
C ARG A 78 2.40 11.22 3.01
N PRO A 79 1.33 11.97 2.70
CA PRO A 79 1.05 12.49 1.34
C PRO A 79 2.12 13.46 0.81
N GLU A 80 2.84 14.13 1.69
CA GLU A 80 3.94 15.03 1.38
C GLU A 80 5.13 14.33 0.71
N SER A 81 5.36 13.06 1.03
CA SER A 81 6.44 12.23 0.43
C SER A 81 6.12 11.78 -1.00
N GLN A 82 4.87 11.92 -1.44
CA GLN A 82 4.40 11.45 -2.74
C GLN A 82 4.61 12.54 -3.83
N PRO A 83 4.92 12.14 -5.08
CA PRO A 83 4.86 13.05 -6.22
C PRO A 83 3.47 13.68 -6.36
N GLU A 84 3.40 14.90 -6.89
CA GLU A 84 2.15 15.66 -7.04
C GLU A 84 1.04 14.88 -7.74
N ARG A 85 1.39 14.04 -8.73
CA ARG A 85 0.44 13.17 -9.45
C ARG A 85 -0.26 12.12 -8.58
N TYR A 86 0.24 11.79 -7.39
CA TYR A 86 -0.33 10.79 -6.47
C TYR A 86 -0.79 11.39 -5.15
N ARG A 87 -0.26 12.56 -4.77
CA ARG A 87 -0.65 13.30 -3.58
C ARG A 87 -2.17 13.45 -3.49
N GLU A 88 -2.72 13.16 -2.31
CA GLU A 88 -4.17 13.21 -2.00
C GLU A 88 -5.07 12.29 -2.85
N ARG A 89 -4.49 11.42 -3.69
CA ARG A 89 -5.25 10.47 -4.52
C ARG A 89 -5.21 9.05 -3.99
N ALA A 90 -4.32 8.79 -3.05
CA ALA A 90 -4.08 7.48 -2.47
C ALA A 90 -4.50 7.49 -0.99
N THR A 91 -5.28 6.51 -0.57
CA THR A 91 -5.81 6.44 0.80
C THR A 91 -5.86 5.01 1.31
N PHE A 92 -5.50 4.85 2.58
CA PHE A 92 -5.67 3.60 3.32
C PHE A 92 -6.93 3.61 4.18
N PHE A 93 -7.45 2.41 4.43
CA PHE A 93 -8.43 2.14 5.47
C PHE A 93 -7.67 1.92 6.78
N ASN A 94 -7.32 3.01 7.47
CA ASN A 94 -6.44 2.99 8.65
C ASN A 94 -6.95 2.03 9.75
N GLU A 95 -8.27 1.88 9.89
CA GLU A 95 -8.93 0.97 10.82
C GLU A 95 -8.72 -0.52 10.49
N LEU A 96 -8.28 -0.85 9.27
CA LEU A 96 -8.01 -2.20 8.83
C LEU A 96 -6.51 -2.55 8.87
N ILE A 97 -5.63 -1.56 9.05
CA ILE A 97 -4.18 -1.77 9.17
C ILE A 97 -3.83 -2.70 10.36
N PRO A 98 -4.38 -2.53 11.58
CA PRO A 98 -4.12 -3.47 12.68
C PRO A 98 -4.57 -4.91 12.38
N LYS A 99 -5.54 -5.07 11.47
CA LYS A 99 -6.06 -6.37 11.03
C LYS A 99 -5.24 -6.96 9.89
N GLY A 100 -4.15 -6.31 9.49
CA GLY A 100 -3.27 -6.77 8.41
C GLY A 100 -3.78 -6.42 7.01
N ASN A 101 -4.71 -5.48 6.86
CA ASN A 101 -5.18 -5.03 5.55
C ASN A 101 -4.58 -3.67 5.20
N PHE A 102 -3.82 -3.67 4.11
CA PHE A 102 -3.08 -2.55 3.56
C PHE A 102 -3.57 -2.22 2.14
N SER A 103 -4.84 -2.49 1.85
CA SER A 103 -5.41 -2.23 0.53
C SER A 103 -5.47 -0.74 0.27
N LEU A 104 -5.01 -0.31 -0.90
CA LEU A 104 -4.95 1.10 -1.28
C LEU A 104 -6.14 1.46 -2.16
N LEU A 105 -6.88 2.49 -1.78
CA LEU A 105 -7.83 3.15 -2.68
C LEU A 105 -7.10 4.24 -3.45
N LEU A 106 -7.02 4.09 -4.77
CA LEU A 106 -6.38 5.06 -5.66
C LEU A 106 -7.41 5.72 -6.57
N THR A 107 -7.53 7.03 -6.47
CA THR A 107 -8.47 7.83 -7.28
C THR A 107 -7.84 8.24 -8.61
N ASN A 108 -8.49 7.85 -9.70
CA ASN A 108 -8.10 8.19 -11.07
C ASN A 108 -8.84 9.44 -11.55
N SER A 109 -8.35 10.63 -11.21
CA SER A 109 -8.97 11.92 -11.59
C SER A 109 -8.77 12.33 -13.06
N GLY A 110 -8.27 11.46 -13.94
CA GLY A 110 -8.29 11.66 -15.39
C GLY A 110 -7.15 12.50 -15.98
N TRP A 111 -5.91 12.20 -15.60
CA TRP A 111 -4.69 12.81 -16.15
C TRP A 111 -3.90 11.81 -16.99
#